data_AF-A0AAV4JK47-F1
#
_entry.id   AF-A0AAV4JK47-F1
#
_cell.length_a   1.000
_cell.length_b   1.000
_cell.length_c   1.000
_cell.angle_alpha   90.00
_cell.angle_beta   90.00
_cell.angle_gamma   90.00
#
_symmetry.space_group_name_H-M   'P 1'
#
loop_
_entity.id
_entity.type
_entity.pdbx_description
1 polymer ?
#
loop_
_entity_poly.entity_id
_entity_poly.type
_entity_poly.pdbx_seq_one_letter_code
_entity_poly.pdbx_strand_id
1 'polypeptide(L)'
;MSSFRLHHKKSATALSEHVWKLKDNKKDFKISWEIIEKSAAYSTKTKKCNLCLSEKYLFLEKKPTLNKRKEIFSTCMHTRKYLLKNAKEWRQTNDELDLDGHDGANEIEAVPDDAPEEDGEKHCVVRK
;
A
#
# COMPACT_ATOMS: atom_id res chain seq x y z
N MET A 1 -17.45 1.01 -2.02
CA MET A 1 -17.74 0.67 -3.43
C MET A 1 -18.66 1.72 -4.03
N SER A 2 -18.32 2.24 -5.22
CA SER A 2 -19.15 3.13 -6.03
C SER A 2 -20.23 2.32 -6.76
N SER A 3 -21.48 2.79 -6.77
CA SER A 3 -22.62 2.09 -7.38
C SER A 3 -23.24 2.99 -8.45
N PHE A 4 -23.43 2.46 -9.67
CA PHE A 4 -24.10 3.16 -10.78
C PHE A 4 -25.62 3.28 -10.59
N ARG A 5 -26.17 2.74 -9.50
CA ARG A 5 -27.59 2.78 -9.16
C ARG A 5 -27.95 3.99 -8.29
N LEU A 6 -26.98 4.53 -7.55
CA LEU A 6 -27.21 5.61 -6.59
C LEU A 6 -26.97 6.97 -7.24
N HIS A 7 -28.02 7.76 -7.39
CA HIS A 7 -27.95 9.07 -8.08
C HIS A 7 -26.97 10.05 -7.40
N HIS A 8 -26.91 10.09 -6.06
CA HIS A 8 -25.97 10.97 -5.35
C HIS A 8 -24.48 10.63 -5.60
N LYS A 9 -24.18 9.44 -6.13
CA LYS A 9 -22.81 9.02 -6.49
C LYS A 9 -22.50 9.26 -7.97
N LYS A 10 -23.37 9.96 -8.72
CA LYS A 10 -23.21 10.12 -10.17
C LYS A 10 -21.87 10.69 -10.59
N SER A 11 -21.33 11.65 -9.85
CA SER A 11 -20.06 12.33 -10.12
C SER A 11 -18.85 11.73 -9.39
N ALA A 12 -18.99 10.57 -8.75
CA ALA A 12 -17.91 9.97 -7.96
C ALA A 12 -16.72 9.50 -8.82
N THR A 13 -16.96 9.13 -10.09
CA THR A 13 -15.92 8.69 -11.04
C THR A 13 -16.30 9.14 -12.45
N ALA A 14 -15.31 9.26 -13.34
CA ALA A 14 -15.55 9.61 -14.75
C ALA A 14 -16.47 8.60 -15.45
N LEU A 15 -16.29 7.30 -15.16
CA LEU A 15 -17.17 6.25 -15.67
C LEU A 15 -18.61 6.41 -15.16
N SER A 16 -18.80 6.68 -13.87
CA SER A 16 -20.14 6.92 -13.31
C SER A 16 -20.83 8.10 -13.99
N GLU A 17 -20.11 9.21 -14.16
CA GLU A 17 -20.66 10.40 -14.81
C GLU A 17 -21.10 10.09 -16.24
N HIS A 18 -20.29 9.34 -16.99
CA HIS A 18 -20.62 8.91 -18.35
C HIS A 18 -21.82 7.97 -18.41
N VAL A 19 -21.90 6.99 -17.51
CA VAL A 19 -23.04 6.06 -17.43
C VAL A 19 -24.33 6.81 -17.13
N TRP A 20 -24.32 7.78 -16.22
CA TRP A 20 -25.50 8.61 -15.95
C TRP A 20 -25.90 9.47 -17.14
N LYS A 21 -24.94 10.05 -17.87
CA LYS A 21 -25.21 10.75 -19.13
C LYS A 21 -25.87 9.83 -20.17
N LEU A 22 -25.47 8.56 -20.27
CA LEU A 22 -26.10 7.60 -21.17
C LEU A 22 -27.54 7.28 -20.76
N LYS A 23 -27.79 7.12 -19.45
CA LYS A 23 -29.14 6.92 -18.88
C LYS A 23 -30.05 8.11 -19.13
N ASP A 24 -29.58 9.32 -18.87
CA ASP A 24 -30.33 10.56 -19.07
C ASP A 24 -30.72 10.74 -20.56
N ASN A 25 -29.83 10.33 -21.47
CA ASN A 25 -30.06 10.31 -22.90
C ASN A 25 -30.86 9.09 -23.40
N LYS A 26 -31.34 8.22 -22.50
CA LYS A 26 -32.09 6.99 -22.82
C LYS A 26 -31.39 6.09 -23.85
N LYS A 27 -30.06 6.00 -23.78
CA LYS A 27 -29.26 5.14 -24.66
C LYS A 27 -29.01 3.80 -23.97
N ASP A 28 -29.20 2.72 -24.71
CA ASP A 28 -28.80 1.40 -24.24
C ASP A 28 -27.27 1.26 -24.22
N PHE A 29 -26.75 0.60 -23.20
CA PHE A 29 -25.32 0.37 -23.05
C PHE A 29 -25.05 -0.97 -22.36
N LYS A 30 -23.89 -1.56 -22.65
CA LYS A 30 -23.37 -2.77 -22.01
C LYS A 30 -22.01 -2.47 -21.41
N ILE A 31 -21.81 -2.85 -20.15
CA ILE A 31 -20.52 -2.75 -19.46
C ILE A 31 -19.97 -4.16 -19.31
N SER A 32 -18.77 -4.39 -19.83
CA SER A 32 -18.01 -5.62 -19.64
C SER A 32 -16.64 -5.30 -19.03
N TRP A 33 -16.12 -6.25 -18.27
CA TRP A 33 -14.80 -6.16 -17.65
C TRP A 33 -13.97 -7.33 -18.11
N GLU A 34 -12.71 -7.07 -18.45
CA GLU A 34 -11.73 -8.09 -18.79
C GLU A 34 -10.40 -7.78 -18.10
N ILE A 35 -9.60 -8.83 -17.90
CA ILE A 35 -8.23 -8.66 -17.40
C ILE A 35 -7.34 -8.38 -18.61
N ILE A 36 -6.88 -7.14 -18.73
CA ILE A 36 -6.02 -6.73 -19.86
C ILE A 36 -4.60 -7.28 -19.69
N GLU A 37 -4.05 -7.21 -18.48
CA GLU A 37 -2.69 -7.63 -18.18
C GLU A 37 -2.58 -8.09 -16.72
N LYS A 38 -1.71 -9.07 -16.47
CA LYS A 38 -1.27 -9.43 -15.12
C LYS A 38 0.19 -9.04 -14.97
N SER A 39 0.50 -8.28 -13.93
CA SER A 39 1.84 -7.74 -13.70
C SER A 39 2.29 -7.98 -12.26
N ALA A 40 3.61 -7.98 -12.07
CA ALA A 40 4.18 -8.13 -10.74
C ALA A 40 3.87 -6.89 -9.87
N ALA A 41 3.69 -7.12 -8.57
CA ALA A 41 3.56 -6.07 -7.57
C ALA A 41 4.84 -5.22 -7.47
N TYR A 42 4.79 -4.13 -6.69
CA TYR A 42 5.98 -3.32 -6.42
C TYR A 42 7.09 -4.14 -5.78
N SER A 43 8.32 -3.95 -6.27
CA SER A 43 9.53 -4.55 -5.70
C SER A 43 10.43 -3.48 -5.09
N THR A 44 10.79 -3.65 -3.83
CA THR A 44 11.75 -2.79 -3.13
C THR A 44 13.17 -2.93 -3.69
N LYS A 45 13.52 -4.10 -4.24
CA LYS A 45 14.83 -4.37 -4.86
C LYS A 45 15.03 -3.52 -6.12
N THR A 46 14.03 -3.51 -7.01
CA THR A 46 14.13 -2.77 -8.29
C THR A 46 13.57 -1.36 -8.22
N LYS A 47 12.85 -1.03 -7.13
CA LYS A 47 12.09 0.21 -6.93
C LYS A 47 11.06 0.48 -8.04
N LYS A 48 10.60 -0.56 -8.74
CA LYS A 48 9.62 -0.47 -9.82
C LYS A 48 8.30 -1.12 -9.42
N CYS A 49 7.19 -0.52 -9.86
CA CYS A 49 5.85 -1.10 -9.78
C CYS A 49 5.39 -1.44 -11.19
N ASN A 50 5.49 -2.72 -11.57
CA ASN A 50 5.09 -3.13 -12.92
C ASN A 50 3.59 -2.90 -13.14
N LEU A 51 2.76 -3.08 -12.11
CA LEU A 51 1.34 -2.71 -12.17
C LEU A 51 1.10 -1.25 -12.60
N CYS A 52 1.71 -0.28 -11.91
CA CYS A 52 1.55 1.12 -12.29
C CYS A 52 2.21 1.46 -13.64
N LEU A 53 3.28 0.76 -14.02
CA LEU A 53 3.93 0.98 -15.32
C LEU A 53 3.05 0.48 -16.47
N SER A 54 2.50 -0.73 -16.35
CA SER A 54 1.55 -1.30 -17.29
C SER A 54 0.30 -0.44 -17.42
N GLU A 55 -0.28 0.03 -16.30
CA GLU A 55 -1.41 0.96 -16.33
C GLU A 55 -1.09 2.22 -17.13
N LYS A 56 0.05 2.87 -16.85
CA LYS A 56 0.48 4.08 -17.57
C LYS A 56 0.68 3.83 -19.05
N TYR A 57 1.27 2.69 -19.41
CA TYR A 57 1.47 2.29 -20.79
C TYR A 57 0.13 2.11 -21.52
N LEU A 58 -0.80 1.35 -20.94
CA LEU A 58 -2.14 1.14 -21.49
C LEU A 58 -2.92 2.45 -21.68
N PHE A 59 -2.78 3.41 -20.76
CA PHE A 59 -3.38 4.73 -20.91
C PHE A 59 -2.79 5.57 -22.05
N LEU A 60 -1.51 5.39 -22.36
CA LEU A 60 -0.82 6.11 -23.44
C LEU A 60 -1.13 5.49 -24.80
N GLU A 61 -1.21 4.16 -24.87
CA GLU A 61 -1.43 3.40 -26.10
C GLU A 61 -2.89 3.42 -26.55
N LYS A 62 -3.85 3.11 -25.66
CA LYS A 62 -5.27 3.01 -26.04
C LYS A 62 -5.94 4.39 -25.99
N LYS A 63 -6.38 4.90 -27.15
CA LYS A 63 -7.26 6.09 -27.28
C LYS A 63 -8.57 5.71 -28.00
N PRO A 64 -9.74 6.22 -27.56
CA PRO A 64 -10.00 7.17 -26.48
C PRO A 64 -10.40 6.53 -25.13
N THR A 65 -9.91 7.08 -24.00
CA THR A 65 -10.27 6.64 -22.63
C THR A 65 -11.08 7.71 -21.89
N LEU A 66 -11.96 7.31 -20.96
CA LEU A 66 -12.77 8.20 -20.13
C LEU A 66 -11.98 8.93 -19.02
N ASN A 67 -10.83 8.37 -18.60
CA ASN A 67 -10.09 8.89 -17.45
C ASN A 67 -9.27 10.15 -17.79
N LYS A 68 -9.08 10.98 -16.76
CA LYS A 68 -8.27 12.20 -16.87
C LYS A 68 -6.79 11.84 -16.92
N ARG A 69 -6.09 12.22 -18.00
CA ARG A 69 -4.67 11.88 -18.23
C ARG A 69 -3.67 12.41 -17.19
N LYS A 70 -4.08 13.33 -16.32
CA LYS A 70 -3.22 13.87 -15.25
C LYS A 70 -2.82 12.79 -14.22
N GLU A 71 -3.58 11.71 -14.13
CA GLU A 71 -3.31 10.58 -13.22
C GLU A 71 -2.05 9.78 -13.61
N ILE A 72 -1.62 9.84 -14.88
CA ILE A 72 -0.42 9.14 -15.37
C ILE A 72 0.85 9.63 -14.65
N PHE A 73 0.88 10.90 -14.27
CA PHE A 73 2.01 11.53 -13.56
C PHE A 73 1.94 11.36 -12.04
N SER A 74 0.91 10.68 -11.53
CA SER A 74 0.80 10.44 -10.09
C SER A 74 1.91 9.52 -9.58
N THR A 75 2.27 9.73 -8.31
CA THR A 75 3.20 8.86 -7.60
C THR A 75 2.54 7.51 -7.33
N CYS A 76 3.33 6.44 -7.41
CA CYS A 76 2.84 5.09 -7.19
C CYS A 76 2.40 4.92 -5.72
N MET A 77 1.11 4.69 -5.50
CA MET A 77 0.55 4.45 -4.16
C MET A 77 1.08 3.15 -3.54
N HIS A 78 1.42 2.16 -4.36
CA HIS A 78 1.91 0.85 -3.91
C HIS A 78 3.26 0.95 -3.19
N THR A 79 4.06 1.98 -3.45
CA THR A 79 5.33 2.20 -2.72
C THR A 79 5.08 2.48 -1.24
N ARG A 80 3.95 3.11 -0.89
CA ARG A 80 3.64 3.54 0.48
C ARG A 80 3.57 2.37 1.45
N LYS A 81 3.22 1.18 0.99
CA LYS A 81 3.19 -0.05 1.80
C LYS A 81 4.58 -0.45 2.31
N TYR A 82 5.63 -0.06 1.58
CA TYR A 82 7.01 -0.43 1.86
C TYR A 82 7.81 0.70 2.52
N LEU A 83 7.16 1.81 2.84
CA LEU A 83 7.76 2.92 3.58
C LEU A 83 7.57 2.69 5.09
N LEU A 84 8.62 2.91 5.87
CA LEU A 84 8.58 2.91 7.34
C LEU A 84 7.93 4.21 7.84
N LYS A 85 6.61 4.34 7.70
CA LYS A 85 5.89 5.58 8.03
C LYS A 85 5.79 5.88 9.54
N ASN A 86 5.93 4.87 10.40
CA ASN A 86 5.73 5.00 11.85
C ASN A 86 7.01 4.75 12.67
N ALA A 87 8.19 4.88 12.06
CA ALA A 87 9.46 4.63 12.76
C ALA A 87 9.69 5.56 13.97
N LYS A 88 9.09 6.76 13.97
CA LYS A 88 9.19 7.72 15.08
C LYS A 88 8.25 7.39 16.24
N GLU A 89 7.03 6.96 15.95
CA GLU A 89 6.04 6.56 16.95
C GLU A 89 6.53 5.35 17.74
N TRP A 90 7.20 4.40 17.07
CA TRP A 90 7.82 3.25 17.72
C TRP A 90 9.01 3.62 18.63
N ARG A 91 9.74 4.70 18.34
CA ARG A 91 10.86 5.14 19.19
C ARG A 91 10.34 5.75 20.50
N GLN A 92 9.29 6.56 20.42
CA GLN A 92 8.70 7.23 21.59
C GLN A 92 8.05 6.25 22.58
N THR A 93 7.43 5.17 22.10
CA THR A 93 6.85 4.13 22.98
C THR A 93 7.89 3.28 23.72
N ASN A 94 9.15 3.27 23.27
CA ASN A 94 10.22 2.49 23.91
C ASN A 94 11.13 3.35 24.81
N ASP A 95 11.24 4.66 24.56
CA ASP A 95 11.96 5.58 25.46
C ASP A 95 11.22 5.81 26.80
N GLU A 96 9.92 5.46 26.88
CA GLU A 96 9.09 5.61 28.10
C GLU A 96 9.14 4.38 29.03
N LEU A 97 9.84 3.30 28.63
CA LEU A 97 10.03 2.08 29.45
C LEU A 97 11.34 2.07 30.25
N ASP A 98 12.20 3.09 30.09
CA ASP A 98 13.51 3.18 30.76
C ASP A 98 13.54 4.23 31.90
N LEU A 99 12.38 4.66 32.42
CA LEU A 99 12.27 5.68 33.48
C LEU A 99 11.60 5.18 34.76
N ASP A 100 11.75 3.91 35.10
CA ASP A 100 11.54 3.43 36.48
C ASP A 100 12.88 2.95 37.04
N GLY A 101 13.57 3.85 37.73
CA GLY A 101 14.75 3.53 38.51
C GLY A 101 14.40 2.56 39.64
N HIS A 102 15.15 1.46 39.72
CA HIS A 102 15.39 0.80 40.99
C HIS A 102 16.89 0.63 41.21
N ASP A 103 17.35 1.33 42.24
CA ASP A 103 18.64 1.19 42.88
C ASP A 103 18.88 -0.27 43.28
N GLY A 104 20.00 -0.81 42.85
CA GLY A 104 20.40 -2.16 43.18
C GLY A 104 21.71 -2.48 42.50
N ALA A 105 22.81 -1.94 43.04
CA ALA A 105 24.13 -2.46 42.74
C ALA A 105 24.12 -3.97 43.08
N ASN A 106 24.20 -4.81 42.05
CA ASN A 106 24.61 -6.18 42.23
C ASN A 106 25.86 -6.42 41.40
N GLU A 107 26.90 -6.81 42.12
CA GLU A 107 28.24 -7.12 41.68
C GLU A 107 28.16 -8.26 40.64
N ILE A 108 28.60 -8.00 39.42
CA ILE A 108 28.71 -9.02 38.37
C ILE A 108 30.15 -9.53 38.43
N GLU A 109 30.36 -10.68 39.09
CA GLU A 109 31.61 -11.42 38.94
C GLU A 109 31.75 -11.89 37.49
N ALA A 110 32.94 -11.70 36.92
CA ALA A 110 33.26 -12.08 35.55
C ALA A 110 33.21 -13.60 35.37
N VAL A 111 32.39 -14.09 34.44
CA VAL A 111 32.35 -15.49 34.00
C VAL A 111 33.13 -15.61 32.67
N PRO A 112 33.95 -16.66 32.45
CA PRO A 112 34.95 -16.70 31.38
C PRO A 112 34.40 -16.91 29.96
N ASP A 113 35.19 -16.46 28.98
CA ASP A 113 34.94 -16.31 27.53
C ASP A 113 34.61 -17.57 26.69
N ASP A 114 34.28 -18.72 27.28
CA ASP A 114 34.09 -19.97 26.52
C ASP A 114 32.66 -20.54 26.67
N ALA A 115 31.71 -20.01 25.90
CA ALA A 115 30.41 -20.66 25.66
C ALA A 115 30.03 -20.59 24.17
N PRO A 116 29.60 -21.72 23.55
CA PRO A 116 29.41 -21.81 22.10
C PRO A 116 28.11 -21.12 21.63
N GLU A 117 28.17 -20.50 20.45
CA GLU A 117 27.02 -19.92 19.74
C GLU A 117 25.96 -21.01 19.46
N GLU A 118 24.76 -20.87 20.06
CA GLU A 118 23.58 -21.60 19.62
C GLU A 118 22.66 -20.72 18.75
N ASP A 119 22.50 -21.20 17.53
CA ASP A 119 21.64 -20.79 16.43
C ASP A 119 20.15 -20.92 16.78
N GLY A 120 19.62 -19.90 17.44
CA GLY A 120 18.19 -19.78 17.76
C GLY A 120 17.37 -19.03 16.70
N GLU A 121 16.54 -19.76 15.95
CA GLU A 121 15.45 -19.25 15.11
C GLU A 121 14.61 -18.17 15.84
N LYS A 122 14.68 -16.92 15.35
CA LYS A 122 13.86 -15.82 15.89
C LYS A 122 12.42 -15.94 15.39
N HIS A 123 11.61 -16.68 16.13
CA HIS A 123 10.17 -16.77 15.89
C HIS A 123 9.48 -15.46 16.37
N CYS A 124 9.09 -14.59 15.44
CA CYS A 124 8.27 -13.42 15.76
C CYS A 124 6.82 -13.85 16.01
N VAL A 125 6.43 -13.96 17.28
CA VAL A 125 5.01 -14.14 17.65
C VAL A 125 4.32 -12.78 17.65
N VAL A 126 3.53 -12.51 16.61
CA VAL A 126 2.60 -11.37 16.58
C VAL A 126 1.34 -11.78 17.33
N ARG A 127 1.10 -11.22 18.52
CA ARG A 127 -0.18 -11.38 19.22
C ARG A 127 -1.24 -10.46 18.59
N LYS A 128 -2.45 -11.00 18.43
CA LYS A 128 -3.64 -10.33 17.88
C LYS A 128 -4.18 -9.25 18.82
#